data_AF-A0A1X0J0X7-F1
#
_entry.id   AF-A0A1X0J0X7-F1
#
_cell.length_a   1.000
_cell.length_b   1.000
_cell.length_c   1.000
_cell.angle_alpha   90.00
_cell.angle_beta   90.00
_cell.angle_gamma   90.00
#
_symmetry.space_group_name_H-M   'P 1'
#
loop_
_entity.id
_entity.type
_entity.pdbx_description
1 polymer ?
#
loop_
_entity_poly.entity_id
_entity_poly.type
_entity_poly.pdbx_seq_one_letter_code
_entity_poly.pdbx_strand_id
1 'polypeptide(L)'
;MAYPVVDWRRATLVGALGGGAFWGLAAGAILASKASTTAVIAICITAVIVVSVGTFIYRRSTSPRNRALGMGLILAPLTGLTPVLAVSLPGVLTHAISWRG
;
A
#
# COMPACT_ATOMS: atom_id res chain seq x y z
N MET A 1 -10.43 -24.97 -18.21
CA MET A 1 -9.51 -23.82 -18.31
C MET A 1 -8.74 -23.74 -17.00
N ALA A 2 -7.45 -24.10 -16.98
CA ALA A 2 -6.65 -23.98 -15.76
C ALA A 2 -6.36 -22.50 -15.50
N TYR A 3 -6.88 -21.95 -14.41
CA TYR A 3 -6.55 -20.58 -14.01
C TYR A 3 -5.04 -20.49 -13.78
N PRO A 4 -4.33 -19.51 -14.37
CA PRO A 4 -2.90 -19.33 -14.12
C PRO A 4 -2.70 -19.10 -12.62
N VAL A 5 -2.12 -20.09 -11.94
CA VAL A 5 -1.89 -20.06 -10.49
C VAL A 5 -0.89 -18.96 -10.18
N VAL A 6 -1.28 -18.03 -9.31
CA VAL A 6 -0.37 -16.98 -8.81
C VAL A 6 0.58 -17.63 -7.82
N ASP A 7 1.89 -17.43 -8.02
CA ASP A 7 2.89 -17.80 -7.03
C ASP A 7 2.84 -16.81 -5.86
N TRP A 8 2.04 -17.16 -4.85
CA TRP A 8 1.83 -16.35 -3.66
C TRP A 8 3.09 -16.15 -2.83
N ARG A 9 4.01 -17.11 -2.80
CA ARG A 9 5.27 -16.95 -2.07
C ARG A 9 6.08 -15.79 -2.63
N ARG A 10 6.18 -15.71 -3.97
CA ARG A 10 6.82 -14.58 -4.65
C ARG A 10 6.05 -13.28 -4.48
N ALA A 11 4.72 -13.33 -4.61
CA ALA A 11 3.89 -12.14 -4.46
C ALA A 11 4.05 -11.52 -3.06
N THR A 12 4.02 -12.33 -2.00
CA THR A 12 4.22 -11.88 -0.63
C THR A 12 5.62 -11.34 -0.40
N LEU A 13 6.66 -11.98 -0.94
CA LEU A 13 8.04 -11.49 -0.80
C LEU A 13 8.23 -10.13 -1.49
N VAL A 14 7.70 -9.99 -2.71
CA VAL A 14 7.71 -8.72 -3.45
C VAL A 14 6.91 -7.66 -2.72
N GLY A 15 5.73 -8.02 -2.20
CA GLY A 15 4.88 -7.12 -1.43
C GLY A 15 5.53 -6.68 -0.12
N ALA A 16 6.22 -7.56 0.58
CA ALA A 16 6.92 -7.24 1.83
C ALA A 16 8.11 -6.30 1.59
N LEU A 17 8.95 -6.59 0.58
CA LEU A 17 10.09 -5.74 0.24
C LEU A 17 9.64 -4.38 -0.32
N GLY A 18 8.70 -4.40 -1.27
CA GLY A 18 8.16 -3.18 -1.88
C GLY A 18 7.37 -2.35 -0.87
N GLY A 19 6.58 -3.00 -0.01
CA GLY A 19 5.83 -2.35 1.06
C GLY A 19 6.74 -1.75 2.11
N GLY A 20 7.76 -2.49 2.57
CA GLY A 20 8.75 -1.97 3.51
C GLY A 20 9.49 -0.74 2.98
N ALA A 21 9.92 -0.77 1.72
CA ALA A 21 10.56 0.39 1.09
C ALA A 21 9.61 1.59 0.95
N PHE A 22 8.39 1.35 0.46
CA PHE A 22 7.37 2.39 0.28
C PHE A 22 7.02 3.06 1.62
N TRP A 23 6.72 2.27 2.65
CA TRP A 23 6.32 2.77 3.96
C TRP A 23 7.49 3.37 4.75
N GLY A 24 8.71 2.86 4.59
CA GLY A 24 9.91 3.48 5.16
C GLY A 24 10.16 4.88 4.61
N LEU A 25 10.04 5.05 3.29
CA LEU A 25 10.13 6.37 2.64
C LEU A 25 8.97 7.28 3.02
N ALA A 26 7.75 6.75 3.09
CA ALA A 26 6.58 7.52 3.51
C ALA A 26 6.73 8.03 4.95
N ALA A 27 7.19 7.18 5.88
CA ALA A 27 7.45 7.58 7.26
C ALA A 27 8.54 8.66 7.34
N GLY A 28 9.63 8.50 6.59
CA GLY A 28 10.69 9.52 6.49
C GLY A 28 10.17 10.85 5.94
N ALA A 29 9.34 10.81 4.89
CA ALA A 29 8.74 12.00 4.29
C ALA A 29 7.77 12.70 5.25
N ILE A 30 6.97 11.97 6.01
CA ILE A 30 6.06 12.50 7.02
C ILE A 30 6.86 13.18 8.14
N LEU A 31 7.90 12.53 8.66
CA LEU A 31 8.78 13.09 9.70
C LEU A 31 9.48 14.37 9.23
N ALA A 32 10.05 14.35 8.02
CA ALA A 32 10.74 15.51 7.44
C ALA A 32 9.80 16.69 7.15
N SER A 33 8.54 16.40 6.79
CA SER A 33 7.53 17.42 6.45
C SER A 33 6.68 17.89 7.63
N LYS A 34 6.95 17.41 8.85
CA LYS A 34 6.11 17.63 10.05
C LYS A 34 4.64 17.26 9.80
N ALA A 35 4.39 16.17 9.09
CA ALA A 35 3.07 15.70 8.69
C ALA A 35 2.24 16.74 7.91
N SER A 36 2.89 17.53 7.05
CA SER A 36 2.21 18.44 6.12
C SER A 36 1.19 17.69 5.26
N THR A 37 0.02 18.30 5.07
CA THR A 37 -1.08 17.80 4.23
C THR A 37 -0.59 17.45 2.82
N THR A 38 0.33 18.24 2.26
CA THR A 38 0.89 18.01 0.92
C THR A 38 1.67 16.69 0.84
N ALA A 39 2.44 16.34 1.88
CA ALA A 39 3.20 15.10 1.91
C ALA A 39 2.27 13.89 2.01
N VAL A 40 1.20 13.99 2.80
CA VAL A 40 0.18 12.95 2.91
C VAL A 40 -0.52 12.73 1.57
N ILE A 41 -0.94 13.81 0.89
CA ILE A 41 -1.55 13.73 -0.44
C ILE A 41 -0.61 13.06 -1.44
N ALA A 42 0.67 13.44 -1.46
CA ALA A 42 1.67 12.85 -2.35
C ALA A 42 1.86 11.34 -2.10
N ILE A 43 1.89 10.90 -0.83
CA ILE A 43 1.96 9.48 -0.47
C ILE A 43 0.71 8.74 -0.97
N CYS A 44 -0.48 9.29 -0.78
CA CYS A 44 -1.72 8.70 -1.27
C CYS A 44 -1.75 8.57 -2.79
N ILE A 45 -1.35 9.62 -3.52
CA ILE A 45 -1.27 9.58 -5.00
C ILE A 45 -0.27 8.49 -5.43
N THR A 46 0.89 8.43 -4.78
CA THR A 46 1.92 7.42 -5.09
C THR A 46 1.38 6.01 -4.86
N ALA A 47 0.67 5.78 -3.75
CA ALA A 47 0.03 4.49 -3.47
C ALA A 47 -0.98 4.09 -4.58
N VAL A 48 -1.84 5.03 -5.01
CA VAL A 48 -2.81 4.78 -6.09
C VAL A 48 -2.12 4.42 -7.41
N ILE A 49 -1.02 5.11 -7.75
CA ILE A 49 -0.24 4.80 -8.95
C ILE A 49 0.36 3.39 -8.85
N VAL A 50 0.97 3.04 -7.72
CA VAL A 50 1.58 1.72 -7.49
C VAL A 50 0.54 0.59 -7.60
N VAL A 51 -0.64 0.76 -6.99
CA VAL A 51 -1.75 -0.21 -7.10
C VAL A 51 -2.25 -0.32 -8.55
N SER A 52 -2.38 0.81 -9.25
CA SER A 52 -2.86 0.84 -10.64
C SER A 52 -1.89 0.11 -11.57
N VAL A 53 -0.59 0.34 -11.41
CA VAL A 53 0.47 -0.36 -12.16
C VAL A 53 0.46 -1.85 -11.85
N GLY A 54 0.39 -2.24 -10.57
CA GLY A 54 0.30 -3.65 -10.16
C GLY A 54 -0.93 -4.35 -10.76
N THR A 55 -2.08 -3.67 -10.74
CA THR A 55 -3.32 -4.15 -11.35
C THR A 55 -3.19 -4.32 -12.85
N PHE A 56 -2.60 -3.34 -13.54
CA PHE A 56 -2.38 -3.42 -14.98
C PHE A 56 -1.46 -4.61 -15.36
N ILE A 57 -0.36 -4.79 -14.64
CA ILE A 57 0.57 -5.90 -14.84
C ILE A 57 -0.12 -7.25 -14.59
N TYR A 58 -0.93 -7.35 -13.53
CA TYR A 58 -1.69 -8.56 -13.23
C TYR A 58 -2.71 -8.90 -14.32
N ARG A 59 -3.47 -7.90 -14.79
CA ARG A 59 -4.52 -8.09 -15.81
C ARG A 59 -3.94 -8.41 -17.18
N ARG A 60 -2.80 -7.81 -17.55
CA ARG A 60 -2.19 -7.98 -18.88
C ARG A 60 -1.28 -9.21 -18.99
N SER A 61 -0.81 -9.75 -17.87
CA SER A 61 0.11 -10.90 -17.91
C SER A 61 -0.58 -12.25 -17.96
N THR A 62 -0.16 -13.07 -18.92
CA THR A 62 -0.45 -14.50 -19.01
C THR A 62 0.58 -15.35 -18.24
N SER A 63 1.75 -14.77 -17.93
CA SER A 63 2.81 -15.43 -17.16
C SER A 63 2.53 -15.42 -15.64
N PRO A 64 2.62 -16.59 -14.96
CA PRO A 64 2.47 -16.70 -13.50
C PRO A 64 3.42 -15.78 -12.71
N ARG A 65 4.65 -15.60 -13.21
CA ARG A 65 5.68 -14.76 -12.58
C ARG A 65 5.28 -13.29 -12.53
N ASN A 66 4.77 -12.77 -13.65
CA ASN A 66 4.38 -11.36 -13.74
C ASN A 66 3.08 -11.09 -12.98
N ARG A 67 2.18 -12.07 -12.92
CA ARG A 67 1.00 -11.99 -12.05
C ARG A 67 1.37 -11.91 -10.57
N ALA A 68 2.36 -12.70 -10.12
CA ALA A 68 2.87 -12.61 -8.75
C ALA A 68 3.49 -11.25 -8.45
N LEU A 69 4.25 -10.66 -9.39
CA LEU A 69 4.77 -9.30 -9.27
C LEU A 69 3.65 -8.26 -9.17
N GLY A 70 2.61 -8.37 -10.01
CA GLY A 70 1.45 -7.50 -9.96
C GLY A 70 0.71 -7.56 -8.62
N MET A 71 0.48 -8.77 -8.09
CA MET A 71 -0.07 -8.95 -6.74
C MET A 71 0.83 -8.34 -5.66
N GLY A 72 2.14 -8.55 -5.74
CA GLY A 72 3.09 -7.98 -4.80
C GLY A 72 3.05 -6.45 -4.78
N LEU A 73 2.96 -5.82 -5.96
CA LEU A 73 2.81 -4.37 -6.09
C LEU A 73 1.50 -3.84 -5.49
N ILE A 74 0.41 -4.59 -5.61
CA ILE A 74 -0.87 -4.22 -4.98
C ILE A 74 -0.77 -4.36 -3.45
N LEU A 75 -0.14 -5.43 -2.98
CA LEU A 75 0.03 -5.70 -1.54
C LEU A 75 1.01 -4.72 -0.87
N ALA A 76 2.02 -4.23 -1.59
CA ALA A 76 3.03 -3.33 -1.04
C ALA A 76 2.44 -2.09 -0.31
N PRO A 77 1.62 -1.24 -0.94
CA PRO A 77 0.98 -0.14 -0.23
C PRO A 77 -0.09 -0.62 0.76
N LEU A 78 -0.78 -1.74 0.51
CA LEU A 78 -1.83 -2.24 1.42
C LEU A 78 -1.28 -2.79 2.75
N THR A 79 -0.05 -3.33 2.77
CA THR A 79 0.52 -3.94 3.99
C THR A 79 0.72 -2.94 5.13
N GLY A 80 1.17 -1.71 4.84
CA GLY A 80 1.27 -0.65 5.84
C GLY A 80 -0.02 0.13 6.08
N LEU A 81 -1.04 -0.02 5.21
CA LEU A 81 -2.35 0.58 5.46
C LEU A 81 -3.00 -0.01 6.71
N THR A 82 -2.83 -1.31 6.96
CA THR A 82 -3.39 -2.02 8.12
C THR A 82 -2.90 -1.46 9.48
N PRO A 83 -1.59 -1.34 9.75
CA PRO A 83 -1.12 -0.73 10.99
C PRO A 83 -1.45 0.77 11.07
N VAL A 84 -1.41 1.50 9.95
CA VAL A 84 -1.83 2.91 9.93
C VAL A 84 -3.29 3.03 10.35
N LEU A 85 -4.20 2.25 9.79
CA LEU A 85 -5.61 2.22 10.17
C LEU A 85 -5.78 1.81 11.64
N ALA A 86 -5.05 0.80 12.13
CA ALA A 86 -5.13 0.35 13.51
C ALA A 86 -4.74 1.44 14.53
N VAL A 87 -3.77 2.30 14.20
CA VAL A 87 -3.28 3.36 15.09
C VAL A 87 -4.06 4.66 14.90
N SER A 88 -4.45 4.99 13.67
CA SER A 88 -5.09 6.27 13.36
C SER A 88 -6.61 6.27 13.54
N LEU A 89 -7.32 5.15 13.34
CA LEU A 89 -8.77 5.09 13.57
C LEU A 89 -9.15 5.50 15.01
N PRO A 90 -8.53 4.95 16.07
CA PRO A 90 -8.89 5.31 17.43
C PRO A 90 -8.72 6.80 17.73
N GLY A 91 -7.62 7.41 17.26
CA GLY A 91 -7.33 8.83 17.46
C GLY A 91 -8.25 9.77 16.70
N VAL A 92 -8.65 9.39 15.48
CA VAL A 92 -9.64 10.16 14.69
C VAL A 92 -11.03 10.03 15.31
N LEU A 93 -11.40 8.85 15.79
CA LEU A 93 -12.66 8.60 16.49
C LEU A 93 -12.75 9.43 17.79
N THR A 94 -11.72 9.45 18.62
CA THR A 94 -11.73 10.26 19.85
C THR A 94 -11.82 11.75 19.57
N HIS A 95 -11.10 12.27 18.56
CA HIS A 95 -11.25 13.67 18.16
C HIS A 95 -12.65 13.99 17.61
N ALA A 96 -13.23 13.09 16.81
CA ALA A 96 -14.57 13.30 16.25
C ALA A 96 -15.67 13.25 17.33
N ILE A 97 -15.53 12.40 18.34
CA ILE A 97 -16.47 12.33 19.48
C ILE A 97 -16.29 13.56 20.39
N SER A 98 -15.05 13.95 20.68
CA SER A 98 -14.72 15.14 21.48
C SER A 98 -15.22 16.45 20.85
N TRP A 99 -15.41 16.49 19.53
CA TRP A 99 -15.91 17.68 18.85
C TRP A 99 -17.45 17.75 18.81
N ARG A 100 -18.14 16.65 19.17
CA ARG A 100 -19.61 16.56 19.22
C ARG A 100 -20.20 16.63 20.64
N GLY A 101 -19.37 16.56 21.68
CA GLY A 101 -19.76 16.73 23.09
C GLY A 101 -19.36 18.10 23.61
#